data_AF-A0A0D0QQ25-F1
#
_entry.id   AF-A0A0D0QQ25-F1
#
_cell.length_a   1.000
_cell.length_b   1.000
_cell.length_c   1.000
_cell.angle_alpha   90.00
_cell.angle_beta   90.00
_cell.angle_gamma   90.00
#
_symmetry.space_group_name_H-M   'P 1'
#
loop_
_entity.id
_entity.type
_entity.pdbx_description
1 polymer ?
#
loop_
_entity_poly.entity_id
_entity_poly.type
_entity_poly.pdbx_seq_one_letter_code
_entity_poly.pdbx_strand_id
1 'polypeptide(L)'
;MDERSRVISAAQMAAVSNISHLTNDRIEALAGGHGMVNLSIYAVANVIVEELTNGGSTSIQFADVRHLPVETILKKCIDAAKAAGSDSVNAALITAVMMYLAGSAAQVGIPAGNRKLGATCRMLAGVDRSGAAAIPTAKMNNKISAFPAVMAVNQAMMNGELSPIDGRNVPVNVGGGPLYGHSALGEDIVWPSMAVKGAQIGIQAMMDAMAGASMVPEPFTCAILGCTPILEIIHPDAEVPEGMGRYGRTTSVRLVGEAAVEKAGLPEKLHFFVTNQELDTAQLVGDIALILKDIGAPSVIGMMAFDEILACFKEQVSPGFSGGPVNGPLGHQGAYAVVGMKALLQEEVNMDEIKKAICEERTAPSLDPESALVCMNTIARKADELRNGPVTKLLIAATEPARTLAIYKRANFTYDQIKAGKTMTEIVTELDNGRLKTVEDCTSALFTRMMGKKVTLKVNNIHSAARRTVKLAKKYWSFDAYADVVVTADDQVADMKGFVHDVIPAVCKGECQDVAWAVPIGAAALDELTLAGCNILNVVIPVATASAMKAGEVVALAEEAERAAYISVGIPGAKAHATQVGNMAVDIMNYTE
;
A
#
# COMPACT_ATOMS: atom_id res chain seq x y z
N MET A 1 -3.88 12.31 -43.17
CA MET A 1 -4.61 12.09 -41.91
C MET A 1 -5.65 13.20 -41.78
N ASP A 2 -6.92 12.89 -41.51
CA ASP A 2 -7.97 13.90 -41.37
C ASP A 2 -7.75 14.79 -40.14
N GLU A 3 -8.41 15.96 -40.08
CA GLU A 3 -8.22 16.96 -39.03
C GLU A 3 -8.47 16.38 -37.62
N ARG A 4 -9.55 15.61 -37.45
CA ARG A 4 -9.92 15.01 -36.16
C ARG A 4 -8.83 14.05 -35.69
N SER A 5 -8.40 13.14 -36.57
CA SER A 5 -7.32 12.21 -36.27
C SER A 5 -6.02 12.93 -35.91
N ARG A 6 -5.67 14.03 -36.59
CA ARG A 6 -4.49 14.85 -36.26
C ARG A 6 -4.58 15.45 -34.85
N VAL A 7 -5.73 16.05 -34.52
CA VAL A 7 -5.95 16.65 -33.21
C VAL A 7 -5.89 15.61 -32.10
N ILE A 8 -6.60 14.48 -32.25
CA ILE A 8 -6.62 13.43 -31.23
C ILE A 8 -5.22 12.85 -31.03
N SER A 9 -4.49 12.55 -32.12
CA SER A 9 -3.11 12.07 -32.02
C SER A 9 -2.19 13.08 -31.35
N ALA A 10 -2.29 14.38 -31.68
CA ALA A 10 -1.49 15.43 -31.05
C ALA A 10 -1.77 15.52 -29.54
N ALA A 11 -3.05 15.48 -29.14
CA ALA A 11 -3.44 15.51 -27.74
C ALA A 11 -2.93 14.27 -26.97
N GLN A 12 -3.06 13.08 -27.57
CA GLN A 12 -2.56 11.83 -26.99
C GLN A 12 -1.04 11.87 -26.78
N MET A 13 -0.29 12.20 -27.82
CA MET A 13 1.18 12.23 -27.78
C MET A 13 1.70 13.31 -26.84
N ALA A 14 1.07 14.48 -26.82
CA ALA A 14 1.42 15.54 -25.88
C ALA A 14 1.21 15.11 -24.42
N ALA A 15 0.09 14.45 -24.12
CA ALA A 15 -0.23 14.02 -22.77
C ALA A 15 0.77 12.98 -22.24
N VAL A 16 1.18 12.01 -23.07
CA VAL A 16 2.10 10.94 -22.66
C VAL A 16 3.59 11.27 -22.84
N SER A 17 3.91 12.48 -23.34
CA SER A 17 5.30 12.92 -23.54
C SER A 17 6.12 13.01 -22.25
N ASN A 18 5.45 13.16 -21.10
CA ASN A 18 6.05 13.09 -19.78
C ASN A 18 5.05 12.46 -18.80
N ILE A 19 5.48 11.50 -17.99
CA ILE A 19 4.65 10.79 -17.02
C ILE A 19 3.99 11.76 -16.03
N SER A 20 4.72 12.80 -15.62
CA SER A 20 4.24 13.82 -14.68
C SER A 20 3.02 14.60 -15.20
N HIS A 21 2.75 14.60 -16.51
CA HIS A 21 1.60 15.32 -17.07
C HIS A 21 0.25 14.71 -16.66
N LEU A 22 0.21 13.45 -16.21
CA LEU A 22 -1.04 12.74 -15.96
C LEU A 22 -1.51 12.81 -14.49
N THR A 23 -0.72 13.44 -13.60
CA THR A 23 -0.95 13.42 -12.15
C THR A 23 -0.53 14.72 -11.47
N ASN A 24 -1.11 15.03 -10.30
CA ASN A 24 -0.64 16.10 -9.41
C ASN A 24 0.27 15.60 -8.28
N ASP A 25 0.51 14.29 -8.15
CA ASP A 25 1.21 13.68 -7.01
C ASP A 25 2.72 13.92 -6.97
N ARG A 26 3.22 14.93 -7.71
CA ARG A 26 4.64 15.31 -7.75
C ARG A 26 5.53 14.08 -7.93
N ILE A 27 5.15 13.21 -8.86
CA ILE A 27 5.70 11.85 -9.01
C ILE A 27 7.23 11.80 -9.18
N GLU A 28 7.85 12.87 -9.69
CA GLU A 28 9.31 13.05 -9.71
C GLU A 28 9.95 13.03 -8.32
N ALA A 29 9.28 13.56 -7.30
CA ALA A 29 9.79 13.55 -5.92
C ALA A 29 9.93 12.13 -5.38
N LEU A 30 9.06 11.21 -5.83
CA LEU A 30 9.11 9.80 -5.46
C LEU A 30 10.38 9.12 -5.98
N ALA A 31 10.94 9.59 -7.11
CA ALA A 31 12.19 9.07 -7.66
C ALA A 31 13.42 9.37 -6.79
N GLY A 32 13.35 10.39 -5.94
CA GLY A 32 14.37 10.69 -4.94
C GLY A 32 14.07 10.12 -3.55
N GLY A 33 13.00 9.33 -3.38
CA GLY A 33 12.56 8.84 -2.07
C GLY A 33 11.98 9.92 -1.16
N HIS A 34 11.65 11.11 -1.69
CA HIS A 34 11.15 12.21 -0.89
C HIS A 34 9.69 11.97 -0.49
N GLY A 35 9.47 11.70 0.79
CA GLY A 35 8.13 11.55 1.35
C GLY A 35 7.50 10.17 1.15
N MET A 36 8.01 9.34 0.24
CA MET A 36 7.61 7.94 -0.01
C MET A 36 8.75 7.14 -0.67
N VAL A 37 8.79 5.81 -0.47
CA VAL A 37 9.80 4.90 -1.07
C VAL A 37 9.19 3.74 -1.87
N ASN A 38 7.97 3.92 -2.36
CA ASN A 38 7.24 2.88 -3.09
C ASN A 38 7.90 2.47 -4.42
N LEU A 39 8.63 3.37 -5.09
CA LEU A 39 9.38 3.02 -6.30
C LEU A 39 10.49 1.99 -6.02
N SER A 40 11.03 1.97 -4.80
CA SER A 40 11.97 0.94 -4.37
C SER A 40 11.35 -0.46 -4.34
N ILE A 41 10.03 -0.58 -4.10
CA ILE A 41 9.31 -1.86 -4.13
C ILE A 41 9.39 -2.46 -5.55
N TYR A 42 9.12 -1.65 -6.57
CA TYR A 42 9.21 -2.06 -7.99
C TYR A 42 10.64 -2.42 -8.39
N ALA A 43 11.61 -1.60 -7.98
CA ALA A 43 13.02 -1.84 -8.28
C ALA A 43 13.49 -3.19 -7.69
N VAL A 44 13.12 -3.48 -6.44
CA VAL A 44 13.40 -4.76 -5.77
C VAL A 44 12.66 -5.91 -6.46
N ALA A 45 11.37 -5.76 -6.76
CA ALA A 45 10.58 -6.77 -7.46
C ALA A 45 11.21 -7.16 -8.82
N ASN A 46 11.66 -6.16 -9.58
CA ASN A 46 12.37 -6.38 -10.85
C ASN A 46 13.66 -7.20 -10.66
N VAL A 47 14.48 -6.85 -9.67
CA VAL A 47 15.72 -7.60 -9.37
C VAL A 47 15.41 -9.04 -8.95
N ILE A 48 14.41 -9.25 -8.09
CA ILE A 48 14.05 -10.60 -7.63
C ILE A 48 13.64 -11.47 -8.81
N VAL A 49 12.73 -11.01 -9.67
CA VAL A 49 12.29 -11.80 -10.82
C VAL A 49 13.47 -12.07 -11.76
N GLU A 50 14.28 -11.06 -12.07
CA GLU A 50 15.45 -11.22 -12.95
C GLU A 50 16.45 -12.24 -12.40
N GLU A 51 16.78 -12.19 -11.12
CA GLU A 51 17.77 -13.10 -10.53
C GLU A 51 17.23 -14.53 -10.42
N LEU A 52 15.98 -14.72 -10.01
CA LEU A 52 15.40 -16.06 -9.84
C LEU A 52 15.14 -16.75 -11.17
N THR A 53 14.68 -16.02 -12.19
CA THR A 53 14.50 -16.59 -13.55
C THR A 53 15.83 -16.93 -14.22
N ASN A 54 16.94 -16.32 -13.79
CA ASN A 54 18.30 -16.66 -14.22
C ASN A 54 18.98 -17.76 -13.37
N GLY A 55 18.22 -18.51 -12.58
CA GLY A 55 18.72 -19.64 -11.77
C GLY A 55 19.26 -19.24 -10.39
N GLY A 56 18.99 -18.01 -9.94
CA GLY A 56 19.24 -17.59 -8.56
C GLY A 56 18.45 -18.39 -7.54
N SER A 57 18.93 -18.44 -6.30
CA SER A 57 18.29 -19.20 -5.21
C SER A 57 17.84 -18.31 -4.07
N THR A 58 16.61 -18.49 -3.62
CA THR A 58 16.04 -17.88 -2.40
C THR A 58 16.48 -18.61 -1.12
N SER A 59 17.20 -19.72 -1.24
CA SER A 59 17.40 -20.64 -0.14
C SER A 59 18.33 -20.06 0.93
N ILE A 60 17.78 -19.90 2.13
CA ILE A 60 18.57 -19.76 3.36
C ILE A 60 18.80 -21.18 3.85
N GLN A 61 20.06 -21.57 4.00
CA GLN A 61 20.44 -22.93 4.38
C GLN A 61 21.41 -22.93 5.54
N PHE A 62 21.37 -24.03 6.29
CA PHE A 62 22.44 -24.39 7.20
C PHE A 62 23.63 -24.88 6.36
N ALA A 63 24.60 -24.00 6.16
CA ALA A 63 25.82 -24.29 5.42
C ALA A 63 27.02 -23.67 6.13
N ASP A 64 28.08 -24.47 6.27
CA ASP A 64 29.38 -24.04 6.79
C ASP A 64 30.16 -23.27 5.72
N VAL A 65 29.64 -22.10 5.38
CA VAL A 65 30.19 -21.20 4.36
C VAL A 65 30.14 -19.77 4.86
N ARG A 66 31.04 -18.90 4.38
CA ARG A 66 31.01 -17.49 4.76
C ARG A 66 29.80 -16.74 4.16
N HIS A 67 29.46 -17.05 2.91
CA HIS A 67 28.42 -16.37 2.14
C HIS A 67 27.46 -17.38 1.52
N LEU A 68 26.15 -17.18 1.70
CA LEU A 68 25.14 -17.92 0.95
C LEU A 68 24.89 -17.29 -0.42
N PRO A 69 24.51 -18.08 -1.45
CA PRO A 69 24.12 -17.56 -2.75
C PRO A 69 23.03 -16.47 -2.68
N VAL A 70 22.05 -16.62 -1.77
CA VAL A 70 20.95 -15.64 -1.57
C VAL A 70 21.47 -14.24 -1.25
N GLU A 71 22.61 -14.11 -0.55
CA GLU A 71 23.20 -12.81 -0.17
C GLU A 71 23.54 -11.93 -1.38
N THR A 72 23.81 -12.55 -2.54
CA THR A 72 24.07 -11.82 -3.79
C THR A 72 22.80 -11.13 -4.28
N ILE A 73 21.66 -11.83 -4.23
CA ILE A 73 20.35 -11.28 -4.60
C ILE A 73 19.95 -10.19 -3.60
N LEU A 74 20.13 -10.45 -2.30
CA LEU A 74 19.86 -9.45 -1.24
C LEU A 74 20.64 -8.15 -1.48
N LYS A 75 21.94 -8.25 -1.77
CA LYS A 75 22.78 -7.07 -2.03
C LYS A 75 22.31 -6.27 -3.24
N LYS A 76 21.98 -6.96 -4.35
CA LYS A 76 21.43 -6.31 -5.56
C LYS A 76 20.10 -5.62 -5.28
N CYS A 77 19.22 -6.24 -4.50
CA CYS A 77 17.94 -5.66 -4.10
C CYS A 77 18.12 -4.40 -3.24
N ILE A 78 19.00 -4.46 -2.22
CA ILE A 78 19.31 -3.32 -1.36
C ILE A 78 19.88 -2.17 -2.18
N ASP A 79 20.81 -2.44 -3.10
CA ASP A 79 21.41 -1.42 -3.95
C ASP A 79 20.37 -0.78 -4.89
N ALA A 80 19.47 -1.58 -5.47
CA ALA A 80 18.38 -1.08 -6.29
C ALA A 80 17.39 -0.22 -5.49
N ALA A 81 17.02 -0.64 -4.28
CA ALA A 81 16.16 0.14 -3.40
C ALA A 81 16.79 1.50 -3.05
N LYS A 82 18.08 1.50 -2.71
CA LYS A 82 18.83 2.73 -2.40
C LYS A 82 18.98 3.65 -3.60
N ALA A 83 19.23 3.09 -4.80
CA ALA A 83 19.27 3.85 -6.04
C ALA A 83 17.91 4.52 -6.36
N ALA A 84 16.81 3.91 -5.93
CA ALA A 84 15.46 4.46 -6.03
C ALA A 84 15.07 5.41 -4.86
N GLY A 85 16.04 5.81 -4.01
CA GLY A 85 15.85 6.81 -2.98
C GLY A 85 15.57 6.28 -1.56
N SER A 86 15.58 4.97 -1.33
CA SER A 86 15.48 4.43 0.04
C SER A 86 16.75 4.70 0.85
N ASP A 87 16.59 5.08 2.12
CA ASP A 87 17.69 4.96 3.08
C ASP A 87 18.05 3.48 3.32
N SER A 88 19.19 3.22 3.98
CA SER A 88 19.68 1.85 4.16
C SER A 88 18.72 0.95 4.95
N VAL A 89 18.02 1.48 5.96
CA VAL A 89 17.13 0.67 6.81
C VAL A 89 15.81 0.34 6.12
N ASN A 90 15.22 1.27 5.36
CA ASN A 90 14.02 1.00 4.58
C ASN A 90 14.36 0.06 3.41
N ALA A 91 15.53 0.21 2.78
CA ALA A 91 16.02 -0.72 1.75
C ALA A 91 16.18 -2.15 2.29
N ALA A 92 16.72 -2.30 3.51
CA ALA A 92 16.83 -3.59 4.19
C ALA A 92 15.44 -4.20 4.44
N LEU A 93 14.50 -3.42 5.00
CA LEU A 93 13.13 -3.86 5.28
C LEU A 93 12.39 -4.34 4.02
N ILE A 94 12.36 -3.48 2.98
CA ILE A 94 11.71 -3.80 1.71
C ILE A 94 12.31 -5.07 1.13
N THR A 95 13.64 -5.19 1.09
CA THR A 95 14.32 -6.38 0.57
C THR A 95 13.98 -7.64 1.35
N ALA A 96 14.04 -7.59 2.69
CA ALA A 96 13.77 -8.76 3.54
C ALA A 96 12.34 -9.28 3.34
N VAL A 97 11.35 -8.39 3.35
CA VAL A 97 9.94 -8.79 3.21
C VAL A 97 9.65 -9.27 1.78
N MET A 98 10.16 -8.58 0.75
CA MET A 98 9.97 -9.01 -0.64
C MET A 98 10.61 -10.37 -0.93
N MET A 99 11.81 -10.63 -0.40
CA MET A 99 12.48 -11.92 -0.55
C MET A 99 11.76 -13.03 0.22
N TYR A 100 11.21 -12.73 1.40
CA TYR A 100 10.35 -13.66 2.12
C TYR A 100 9.12 -14.06 1.27
N LEU A 101 8.41 -13.08 0.70
CA LEU A 101 7.24 -13.34 -0.16
C LEU A 101 7.63 -14.05 -1.49
N ALA A 102 8.87 -13.86 -1.95
CA ALA A 102 9.44 -14.61 -3.08
C ALA A 102 9.82 -16.06 -2.74
N GLY A 103 9.76 -16.46 -1.46
CA GLY A 103 9.95 -17.84 -1.01
C GLY A 103 11.23 -18.09 -0.20
N SER A 104 11.95 -17.05 0.23
CA SER A 104 13.03 -17.22 1.21
C SER A 104 12.46 -17.54 2.60
N ALA A 105 13.09 -18.46 3.32
CA ALA A 105 12.81 -18.64 4.74
C ALA A 105 13.21 -17.39 5.54
N ALA A 106 12.53 -17.10 6.64
CA ALA A 106 12.93 -15.99 7.52
C ALA A 106 14.16 -16.32 8.37
N GLN A 107 14.39 -17.60 8.68
CA GLN A 107 15.55 -18.08 9.43
C GLN A 107 15.91 -19.54 9.10
N VAL A 108 17.12 -19.94 9.50
CA VAL A 108 17.53 -21.34 9.67
C VAL A 108 18.30 -21.48 10.99
N GLY A 109 17.82 -22.33 11.90
CA GLY A 109 18.31 -22.40 13.28
C GLY A 109 19.23 -23.59 13.56
N ILE A 110 20.52 -23.30 13.84
CA ILE A 110 21.50 -24.13 14.59
C ILE A 110 22.48 -23.17 15.30
N PRO A 111 23.01 -23.47 16.52
CA PRO A 111 23.76 -22.52 17.35
C PRO A 111 24.97 -21.83 16.69
N ALA A 112 25.67 -22.51 15.76
CA ALA A 112 26.74 -21.93 14.96
C ALA A 112 26.27 -21.76 13.51
N GLY A 113 26.22 -20.53 13.02
CA GLY A 113 25.77 -20.24 11.64
C GLY A 113 24.26 -19.99 11.48
N ASN A 114 23.54 -19.69 12.57
CA ASN A 114 22.15 -19.20 12.47
C ASN A 114 22.10 -17.98 11.54
N ARG A 115 21.27 -18.07 10.50
CA ARG A 115 21.05 -16.99 9.54
C ARG A 115 19.61 -16.56 9.59
N LYS A 116 19.41 -15.26 9.77
CA LYS A 116 18.10 -14.61 9.76
C LYS A 116 18.05 -13.59 8.65
N LEU A 117 17.00 -13.65 7.84
CA LEU A 117 16.84 -12.80 6.66
C LEU A 117 16.92 -11.31 7.02
N GLY A 118 16.22 -10.90 8.09
CA GLY A 118 16.25 -9.52 8.56
C GLY A 118 17.65 -9.05 8.97
N ALA A 119 18.37 -9.85 9.76
CA ALA A 119 19.73 -9.53 10.19
C ALA A 119 20.70 -9.46 9.01
N THR A 120 20.62 -10.40 8.06
CA THR A 120 21.47 -10.40 6.86
C THR A 120 21.22 -9.17 6.00
N CYS A 121 19.96 -8.82 5.74
CA CYS A 121 19.62 -7.60 4.99
C CYS A 121 20.13 -6.34 5.71
N ARG A 122 19.94 -6.24 7.03
CA ARG A 122 20.45 -5.12 7.85
C ARG A 122 21.96 -4.97 7.73
N MET A 123 22.71 -6.06 7.89
CA MET A 123 24.17 -6.06 7.81
C MET A 123 24.67 -5.70 6.41
N LEU A 124 24.07 -6.27 5.36
CA LEU A 124 24.42 -5.95 3.97
C LEU A 124 24.12 -4.48 3.61
N ALA A 125 23.08 -3.90 4.22
CA ALA A 125 22.74 -2.49 4.05
C ALA A 125 23.60 -1.53 4.89
N GLY A 126 24.42 -2.05 5.81
CA GLY A 126 25.25 -1.25 6.72
C GLY A 126 24.42 -0.52 7.78
N VAL A 127 23.40 -1.19 8.32
CA VAL A 127 22.45 -0.61 9.28
C VAL A 127 22.74 -1.11 10.69
N ASP A 128 22.71 -0.20 11.67
CA ASP A 128 22.87 -0.55 13.08
C ASP A 128 21.66 -1.32 13.61
N ARG A 129 21.90 -2.21 14.58
CA ARG A 129 20.81 -2.90 15.26
C ARG A 129 20.04 -1.86 16.09
N SER A 130 18.72 -1.90 16.01
CA SER A 130 17.81 -1.19 16.91
C SER A 130 16.87 -2.17 17.60
N GLY A 131 16.22 -1.75 18.67
CA GLY A 131 15.20 -2.54 19.36
C GLY A 131 13.80 -2.28 18.80
N ALA A 132 12.86 -3.19 19.09
CA ALA A 132 11.48 -3.13 18.59
C ALA A 132 10.79 -1.78 18.91
N ALA A 133 11.11 -1.18 20.07
CA ALA A 133 10.55 0.10 20.52
C ALA A 133 10.68 1.26 19.52
N ALA A 134 11.68 1.21 18.64
CA ALA A 134 11.96 2.25 17.66
C ALA A 134 11.17 2.10 16.36
N ILE A 135 10.49 0.97 16.15
CA ILE A 135 9.75 0.68 14.91
C ILE A 135 8.39 1.41 14.98
N PRO A 136 8.12 2.37 14.08
CA PRO A 136 6.85 3.08 14.05
C PRO A 136 5.77 2.26 13.32
N THR A 137 4.51 2.62 13.49
CA THR A 137 3.46 2.32 12.51
C THR A 137 3.66 3.18 11.26
N ALA A 138 3.03 2.80 10.16
CA ALA A 138 2.79 3.76 9.08
C ALA A 138 1.91 4.94 9.54
N LYS A 139 1.80 5.95 8.68
CA LYS A 139 0.95 7.10 8.93
C LYS A 139 -0.52 6.75 8.69
N MET A 140 -1.31 6.62 9.76
CA MET A 140 -2.76 6.29 9.72
C MET A 140 -3.60 7.38 10.40
N ASN A 141 -3.30 8.67 10.15
CA ASN A 141 -3.72 9.91 10.85
C ASN A 141 -2.81 10.31 12.02
N ASN A 142 -2.50 9.37 12.92
CA ASN A 142 -1.42 9.49 13.89
C ASN A 142 -0.36 8.42 13.62
N LYS A 143 0.70 8.44 14.42
CA LYS A 143 1.72 7.38 14.44
C LYS A 143 2.06 7.05 15.89
N ILE A 144 2.22 5.76 16.15
CA ILE A 144 2.79 5.25 17.40
C ILE A 144 3.96 4.33 17.04
N SER A 145 4.82 3.98 18.00
CA SER A 145 5.82 2.93 17.81
C SER A 145 5.41 1.65 18.51
N ALA A 146 6.17 0.57 18.34
CA ALA A 146 5.97 -0.66 19.11
C ALA A 146 6.36 -0.53 20.60
N PHE A 147 6.73 0.68 21.06
CA PHE A 147 7.08 0.93 22.46
C PHE A 147 6.01 0.49 23.48
N PRO A 148 4.69 0.69 23.28
CA PRO A 148 3.67 0.19 24.19
C PRO A 148 3.73 -1.32 24.38
N ALA A 149 3.95 -2.08 23.30
CA ALA A 149 4.15 -3.53 23.38
C ALA A 149 5.43 -3.89 24.14
N VAL A 150 6.54 -3.22 23.86
CA VAL A 150 7.81 -3.41 24.61
C VAL A 150 7.59 -3.17 26.09
N MET A 151 6.94 -2.07 26.46
CA MET A 151 6.66 -1.71 27.84
C MET A 151 5.79 -2.76 28.53
N ALA A 152 4.68 -3.15 27.91
CA ALA A 152 3.74 -4.12 28.49
C ALA A 152 4.37 -5.51 28.68
N VAL A 153 5.11 -6.01 27.67
CA VAL A 153 5.79 -7.30 27.75
C VAL A 153 6.88 -7.28 28.83
N ASN A 154 7.69 -6.22 28.91
CA ASN A 154 8.71 -6.12 29.95
C ASN A 154 8.11 -5.99 31.36
N GLN A 155 6.99 -5.27 31.51
CA GLN A 155 6.29 -5.18 32.79
C GLN A 155 5.76 -6.55 33.23
N ALA A 156 5.10 -7.28 32.33
CA ALA A 156 4.63 -8.64 32.60
C ALA A 156 5.78 -9.60 32.93
N MET A 157 6.94 -9.44 32.30
CA MET A 157 8.14 -10.21 32.61
C MET A 157 8.63 -9.94 34.04
N MET A 158 8.73 -8.67 34.45
CA MET A 158 9.13 -8.30 35.82
C MET A 158 8.15 -8.79 36.88
N ASN A 159 6.86 -8.86 36.54
CA ASN A 159 5.81 -9.36 37.42
C ASN A 159 5.77 -10.91 37.49
N GLY A 160 6.53 -11.63 36.65
CA GLY A 160 6.50 -13.09 36.59
C GLY A 160 5.26 -13.66 35.88
N GLU A 161 4.61 -12.89 35.02
CA GLU A 161 3.36 -13.28 34.36
C GLU A 161 3.58 -14.10 33.08
N LEU A 162 4.73 -13.90 32.41
CA LEU A 162 5.06 -14.55 31.14
C LEU A 162 5.47 -16.02 31.28
N SER A 163 6.23 -16.35 32.33
CA SER A 163 6.78 -17.69 32.58
C SER A 163 6.12 -18.30 33.81
N PRO A 164 5.78 -19.61 33.80
CA PRO A 164 5.31 -20.31 34.99
C PRO A 164 6.46 -20.60 35.98
N ILE A 165 7.71 -20.43 35.54
CA ILE A 165 8.91 -20.64 36.35
C ILE A 165 9.54 -19.29 36.68
N ASP A 166 9.78 -19.07 37.97
CA ASP A 166 10.59 -17.97 38.48
C ASP A 166 12.08 -18.23 38.23
N GLY A 167 12.74 -17.32 37.50
CA GLY A 167 14.17 -17.42 37.19
C GLY A 167 15.07 -17.52 38.43
N ARG A 168 14.62 -17.02 39.60
CA ARG A 168 15.34 -17.14 40.88
C ARG A 168 15.42 -18.58 41.39
N ASN A 169 14.53 -19.45 40.93
CA ASN A 169 14.50 -20.87 41.29
C ASN A 169 15.31 -21.75 40.33
N VAL A 170 15.91 -21.17 39.27
CA VAL A 170 16.78 -21.92 38.34
C VAL A 170 18.09 -22.26 39.06
N PRO A 171 18.43 -23.55 39.25
CA PRO A 171 19.65 -23.92 39.95
C PRO A 171 20.91 -23.41 39.25
N VAL A 172 21.96 -23.17 40.05
CA VAL A 172 23.30 -22.85 39.53
C VAL A 172 23.75 -23.92 38.53
N ASN A 173 24.35 -23.49 37.42
CA ASN A 173 24.80 -24.32 36.29
C ASN A 173 23.71 -24.96 35.40
N VAL A 174 22.41 -24.68 35.64
CA VAL A 174 21.34 -25.07 34.71
C VAL A 174 21.15 -24.00 33.64
N GLY A 175 21.05 -22.73 34.04
CA GLY A 175 20.83 -21.59 33.15
C GLY A 175 22.02 -21.33 32.20
N GLY A 176 21.72 -20.79 31.00
CA GLY A 176 22.73 -20.36 30.02
C GLY A 176 23.36 -21.48 29.19
N GLY A 177 22.91 -22.73 29.35
CA GLY A 177 23.40 -23.88 28.60
C GLY A 177 22.28 -24.79 28.07
N PRO A 178 22.64 -25.87 27.37
CA PRO A 178 21.68 -26.78 26.74
C PRO A 178 20.77 -27.51 27.73
N LEU A 179 21.17 -27.61 29.01
CA LEU A 179 20.32 -28.20 30.06
C LEU A 179 19.07 -27.36 30.36
N TYR A 180 19.17 -26.04 30.20
CA TYR A 180 17.98 -25.17 30.20
C TYR A 180 17.33 -25.18 28.83
N GLY A 181 18.13 -24.98 27.78
CA GLY A 181 17.64 -24.74 26.44
C GLY A 181 16.97 -25.94 25.80
N HIS A 182 17.70 -27.03 25.58
CA HIS A 182 17.22 -28.22 24.86
C HIS A 182 16.64 -29.28 25.80
N SER A 183 15.87 -28.84 26.79
CA SER A 183 15.20 -29.70 27.75
C SER A 183 13.77 -29.24 27.98
N ALA A 184 13.00 -30.05 28.71
CA ALA A 184 11.63 -29.73 29.07
C ALA A 184 11.47 -28.37 29.77
N LEU A 185 12.50 -27.91 30.49
CA LEU A 185 12.43 -26.59 31.13
C LEU A 185 12.31 -25.46 30.09
N GLY A 186 13.13 -25.47 29.05
CA GLY A 186 13.12 -24.48 27.97
C GLY A 186 12.04 -24.75 26.94
N GLU A 187 12.17 -25.87 26.22
CA GLU A 187 11.38 -26.21 25.03
C GLU A 187 9.93 -26.56 25.36
N ASP A 188 9.63 -27.20 26.49
CA ASP A 188 8.26 -27.63 26.80
C ASP A 188 7.48 -26.67 27.72
N ILE A 189 8.18 -25.89 28.56
CA ILE A 189 7.55 -25.10 29.65
C ILE A 189 7.74 -23.61 29.44
N VAL A 190 8.99 -23.11 29.47
CA VAL A 190 9.25 -21.67 29.55
C VAL A 190 9.00 -20.98 28.22
N TRP A 191 9.63 -21.43 27.13
CA TRP A 191 9.53 -20.73 25.84
C TRP A 191 8.12 -20.78 25.23
N PRO A 192 7.37 -21.91 25.27
CA PRO A 192 5.99 -21.93 24.81
C PRO A 192 5.09 -20.96 25.61
N SER A 193 5.18 -20.95 26.94
CA SER A 193 4.39 -20.04 27.77
C SER A 193 4.74 -18.58 27.49
N MET A 194 6.03 -18.25 27.43
CA MET A 194 6.49 -16.89 27.17
C MET A 194 6.09 -16.41 25.77
N ALA A 195 6.20 -17.28 24.75
CA ALA A 195 5.80 -16.98 23.37
C ALA A 195 4.32 -16.57 23.30
N VAL A 196 3.42 -17.43 23.80
CA VAL A 196 1.97 -17.21 23.71
C VAL A 196 1.54 -16.00 24.52
N LYS A 197 1.91 -15.94 25.81
CA LYS A 197 1.49 -14.83 26.68
C LYS A 197 2.11 -13.50 26.27
N GLY A 198 3.39 -13.50 25.90
CA GLY A 198 4.10 -12.30 25.47
C GLY A 198 3.48 -11.71 24.20
N ALA A 199 3.13 -12.55 23.23
CA ALA A 199 2.42 -12.12 22.03
C ALA A 199 1.05 -11.51 22.37
N GLN A 200 0.22 -12.22 23.15
CA GLN A 200 -1.12 -11.74 23.52
C GLN A 200 -1.10 -10.38 24.25
N ILE A 201 -0.15 -10.20 25.17
CA ILE A 201 0.04 -8.96 25.92
C ILE A 201 0.52 -7.83 25.01
N GLY A 202 1.53 -8.09 24.17
CA GLY A 202 2.07 -7.08 23.26
C GLY A 202 1.03 -6.59 22.26
N ILE A 203 0.22 -7.49 21.71
CA ILE A 203 -0.85 -7.16 20.75
C ILE A 203 -1.94 -6.31 21.41
N GLN A 204 -2.40 -6.70 22.61
CA GLN A 204 -3.39 -5.91 23.34
C GLN A 204 -2.87 -4.50 23.61
N ALA A 205 -1.61 -4.37 24.02
CA ALA A 205 -1.00 -3.07 24.27
C ALA A 205 -0.94 -2.19 23.01
N MET A 206 -0.70 -2.78 21.83
CA MET A 206 -0.76 -2.04 20.56
C MET A 206 -2.19 -1.60 20.23
N MET A 207 -3.18 -2.47 20.41
CA MET A 207 -4.59 -2.13 20.16
C MET A 207 -5.04 -0.98 21.06
N ASP A 208 -4.72 -1.05 22.35
CA ASP A 208 -5.07 -0.02 23.34
C ASP A 208 -4.35 1.30 23.03
N ALA A 209 -3.08 1.24 22.62
CA ALA A 209 -2.31 2.42 22.27
C ALA A 209 -2.83 3.09 20.98
N MET A 210 -3.21 2.31 19.96
CA MET A 210 -3.84 2.85 18.75
C MET A 210 -5.16 3.53 19.08
N ALA A 211 -6.05 2.84 19.81
CA ALA A 211 -7.33 3.40 20.24
C ALA A 211 -7.15 4.68 21.06
N GLY A 212 -6.21 4.67 22.03
CA GLY A 212 -5.87 5.83 22.86
C GLY A 212 -5.30 7.01 22.05
N ALA A 213 -4.65 6.73 20.91
CA ALA A 213 -4.18 7.73 19.95
C ALA A 213 -5.26 8.15 18.93
N SER A 214 -6.53 7.82 19.15
CA SER A 214 -7.64 8.09 18.21
C SER A 214 -7.41 7.47 16.82
N MET A 215 -6.76 6.31 16.78
CA MET A 215 -6.57 5.50 15.58
C MET A 215 -7.46 4.26 15.69
N VAL A 216 -8.03 3.83 14.57
CA VAL A 216 -8.68 2.51 14.51
C VAL A 216 -7.59 1.46 14.74
N PRO A 217 -7.71 0.57 15.74
CA PRO A 217 -6.76 -0.52 15.93
C PRO A 217 -6.76 -1.42 14.70
N GLU A 218 -5.65 -1.45 13.97
CA GLU A 218 -5.49 -2.29 12.79
C GLU A 218 -4.94 -3.66 13.23
N PRO A 219 -5.73 -4.74 13.12
CA PRO A 219 -5.37 -6.04 13.69
C PRO A 219 -4.01 -6.60 13.25
N PHE A 220 -3.68 -6.49 11.96
CA PHE A 220 -2.47 -7.10 11.40
C PHE A 220 -1.20 -6.35 11.82
N THR A 221 -1.23 -5.02 11.81
CA THR A 221 -0.18 -4.14 12.32
C THR A 221 0.02 -4.35 13.82
N CYS A 222 -1.08 -4.46 14.58
CA CYS A 222 -1.01 -4.76 16.02
C CYS A 222 -0.40 -6.13 16.27
N ALA A 223 -0.74 -7.14 15.47
CA ALA A 223 -0.15 -8.48 15.52
C ALA A 223 1.37 -8.44 15.32
N ILE A 224 1.82 -7.86 14.20
CA ILE A 224 3.24 -7.82 13.83
C ILE A 224 4.07 -7.02 14.85
N LEU A 225 3.65 -5.78 15.17
CA LEU A 225 4.40 -4.93 16.10
C LEU A 225 4.28 -5.43 17.55
N GLY A 226 3.15 -6.02 17.93
CA GLY A 226 2.92 -6.59 19.25
C GLY A 226 3.75 -7.85 19.52
N CYS A 227 3.99 -8.67 18.50
CA CYS A 227 4.81 -9.89 18.59
C CYS A 227 6.32 -9.62 18.57
N THR A 228 6.76 -8.53 17.93
CA THR A 228 8.19 -8.25 17.76
C THR A 228 8.97 -8.22 19.09
N PRO A 229 8.49 -7.58 20.18
CA PRO A 229 9.22 -7.51 21.46
C PRO A 229 9.46 -8.87 22.12
N ILE A 230 8.48 -9.79 22.11
CA ILE A 230 8.68 -11.09 22.76
C ILE A 230 9.74 -11.91 22.02
N LEU A 231 9.86 -11.74 20.70
CA LEU A 231 10.90 -12.37 19.89
C LEU A 231 12.31 -11.78 20.12
N GLU A 232 12.44 -10.61 20.74
CA GLU A 232 13.73 -10.10 21.24
C GLU A 232 14.18 -10.78 22.55
N ILE A 233 13.23 -11.39 23.28
CA ILE A 233 13.46 -11.98 24.61
C ILE A 233 13.67 -13.50 24.52
N ILE A 234 12.79 -14.20 23.80
CA ILE A 234 12.84 -15.68 23.71
C ILE A 234 13.78 -16.16 22.61
N HIS A 235 14.21 -17.42 22.70
CA HIS A 235 14.97 -18.05 21.63
C HIS A 235 14.04 -18.37 20.44
N PRO A 236 14.19 -17.72 19.26
CA PRO A 236 13.27 -17.88 18.13
C PRO A 236 13.43 -19.22 17.39
N ASP A 237 14.53 -19.93 17.63
CA ASP A 237 14.81 -21.25 17.05
C ASP A 237 14.53 -22.37 18.05
N ALA A 238 14.01 -22.04 19.24
CA ALA A 238 13.58 -23.04 20.20
C ALA A 238 12.50 -23.91 19.57
N GLU A 239 12.71 -25.22 19.68
CA GLU A 239 11.71 -26.22 19.32
C GLU A 239 10.52 -26.14 20.28
N VAL A 240 9.41 -26.74 19.87
CA VAL A 240 8.17 -26.76 20.64
C VAL A 240 7.83 -28.20 21.06
N PRO A 241 7.02 -28.40 22.12
CA PRO A 241 6.66 -29.75 22.54
C PRO A 241 5.87 -30.46 21.44
N GLU A 242 5.96 -31.81 21.37
CA GLU A 242 5.35 -32.63 20.31
C GLU A 242 3.84 -32.39 20.13
N GLY A 243 3.13 -32.01 21.19
CA GLY A 243 1.70 -31.69 21.14
C GLY A 243 1.36 -30.35 20.48
N MET A 244 2.35 -29.48 20.27
CA MET A 244 2.20 -28.14 19.69
C MET A 244 2.84 -28.02 18.31
N GLY A 245 3.54 -29.06 17.84
CA GLY A 245 4.20 -29.00 16.54
C GLY A 245 5.14 -30.17 16.29
N ARG A 246 5.82 -30.12 15.14
CA ARG A 246 6.79 -31.13 14.76
C ARG A 246 8.20 -30.65 15.10
N TYR A 247 8.91 -31.44 15.90
CA TYR A 247 10.32 -31.23 16.21
C TYR A 247 11.16 -31.08 14.93
N GLY A 248 12.05 -30.09 14.91
CA GLY A 248 12.89 -29.70 13.79
C GLY A 248 12.17 -28.87 12.71
N ARG A 249 10.92 -28.46 12.96
CA ARG A 249 10.10 -27.71 11.99
C ARG A 249 9.29 -26.58 12.61
N THR A 250 8.68 -26.83 13.77
CA THR A 250 7.87 -25.85 14.47
C THR A 250 8.71 -25.19 15.55
N THR A 251 8.87 -23.87 15.48
CA THR A 251 9.63 -23.12 16.48
C THR A 251 8.73 -22.20 17.30
N SER A 252 9.28 -21.61 18.36
CA SER A 252 8.60 -20.57 19.15
C SER A 252 8.04 -19.40 18.31
N VAL A 253 8.63 -19.12 17.14
CA VAL A 253 8.12 -18.12 16.17
C VAL A 253 6.71 -18.50 15.69
N ARG A 254 6.45 -19.79 15.42
CA ARG A 254 5.12 -20.26 15.02
C ARG A 254 4.11 -20.04 16.13
N LEU A 255 4.45 -20.35 17.38
CA LEU A 255 3.56 -20.17 18.53
C LEU A 255 3.21 -18.70 18.76
N VAL A 256 4.18 -17.80 18.59
CA VAL A 256 3.95 -16.35 18.62
C VAL A 256 2.94 -15.96 17.53
N GLY A 257 3.08 -16.50 16.33
CA GLY A 257 2.15 -16.29 15.21
C GLY A 257 0.74 -16.83 15.47
N GLU A 258 0.60 -18.02 16.05
CA GLU A 258 -0.70 -18.62 16.40
C GLU A 258 -1.44 -17.79 17.42
N ALA A 259 -0.74 -17.41 18.49
CA ALA A 259 -1.26 -16.52 19.51
C ALA A 259 -1.67 -15.16 18.91
N ALA A 260 -0.96 -14.70 17.89
CA ALA A 260 -1.29 -13.46 17.20
C ALA A 260 -2.54 -13.57 16.34
N VAL A 261 -2.67 -14.63 15.55
CA VAL A 261 -3.86 -14.88 14.72
C VAL A 261 -5.11 -14.99 15.59
N GLU A 262 -5.03 -15.73 16.70
CA GLU A 262 -6.13 -15.84 17.66
C GLU A 262 -6.46 -14.49 18.29
N LYS A 263 -5.46 -13.79 18.85
CA LYS A 263 -5.66 -12.56 19.61
C LYS A 263 -6.15 -11.39 18.75
N ALA A 264 -5.64 -11.27 17.53
CA ALA A 264 -5.99 -10.21 16.60
C ALA A 264 -7.21 -10.55 15.73
N GLY A 265 -7.69 -11.79 15.74
CA GLY A 265 -8.82 -12.22 14.92
C GLY A 265 -8.49 -12.24 13.42
N LEU A 266 -7.26 -12.62 13.07
CA LEU A 266 -6.82 -12.71 11.68
C LEU A 266 -7.33 -14.01 11.03
N PRO A 267 -7.51 -14.06 9.70
CA PRO A 267 -7.82 -15.30 9.01
C PRO A 267 -6.67 -16.31 9.14
N GLU A 268 -6.97 -17.61 9.13
CA GLU A 268 -5.94 -18.66 9.23
C GLU A 268 -5.02 -18.71 8.01
N LYS A 269 -5.56 -18.36 6.83
CA LYS A 269 -4.87 -18.37 5.54
C LYS A 269 -5.02 -17.02 4.84
N LEU A 270 -4.01 -16.68 4.06
CA LEU A 270 -4.02 -15.55 3.14
C LEU A 270 -3.78 -16.03 1.72
N HIS A 271 -4.38 -15.35 0.76
CA HIS A 271 -4.24 -15.66 -0.66
C HIS A 271 -3.72 -14.47 -1.42
N PHE A 272 -2.62 -14.65 -2.16
CA PHE A 272 -2.14 -13.61 -3.07
C PHE A 272 -3.19 -13.30 -4.14
N PHE A 273 -3.33 -12.02 -4.48
CA PHE A 273 -4.01 -11.61 -5.70
C PHE A 273 -3.43 -12.33 -6.93
N VAL A 274 -4.31 -12.58 -7.92
CA VAL A 274 -4.01 -13.26 -9.20
C VAL A 274 -3.60 -14.74 -9.06
N THR A 275 -2.53 -15.05 -8.33
CA THR A 275 -1.96 -16.40 -8.26
C THR A 275 -2.74 -17.37 -7.38
N ASN A 276 -3.54 -16.87 -6.43
CA ASN A 276 -4.22 -17.66 -5.40
C ASN A 276 -3.27 -18.52 -4.54
N GLN A 277 -1.96 -18.25 -4.57
CA GLN A 277 -1.04 -18.97 -3.70
C GLN A 277 -1.44 -18.70 -2.25
N GLU A 278 -1.61 -19.79 -1.50
CA GLU A 278 -1.95 -19.77 -0.08
C GLU A 278 -0.70 -19.56 0.77
N LEU A 279 -0.83 -18.74 1.82
CA LEU A 279 0.12 -18.61 2.92
C LEU A 279 -0.57 -18.86 4.26
N ASP A 280 0.17 -19.49 5.17
CA ASP A 280 -0.23 -19.63 6.55
C ASP A 280 -0.03 -18.30 7.30
N THR A 281 -1.11 -17.70 7.80
CA THR A 281 -1.08 -16.36 8.38
C THR A 281 -0.20 -16.29 9.61
N ALA A 282 -0.24 -17.33 10.46
CA ALA A 282 0.53 -17.33 11.69
C ALA A 282 2.03 -17.51 11.42
N GLN A 283 2.41 -18.32 10.43
CA GLN A 283 3.79 -18.36 9.95
C GLN A 283 4.24 -16.99 9.43
N LEU A 284 3.41 -16.33 8.59
CA LEU A 284 3.70 -14.99 8.06
C LEU A 284 3.92 -13.97 9.20
N VAL A 285 2.98 -13.88 10.15
CA VAL A 285 3.07 -12.91 11.26
C VAL A 285 4.32 -13.15 12.10
N GLY A 286 4.59 -14.40 12.48
CA GLY A 286 5.77 -14.77 13.25
C GLY A 286 7.08 -14.41 12.53
N ASP A 287 7.19 -14.77 11.25
CA ASP A 287 8.38 -14.53 10.43
C ASP A 287 8.61 -13.05 10.14
N ILE A 288 7.55 -12.28 9.92
CA ILE A 288 7.66 -10.84 9.70
C ILE A 288 8.04 -10.12 11.01
N ALA A 289 7.46 -10.50 12.14
CA ALA A 289 7.88 -9.99 13.45
C ALA A 289 9.36 -10.35 13.75
N LEU A 290 9.79 -11.55 13.34
CA LEU A 290 11.18 -11.98 13.42
C LEU A 290 12.09 -11.11 12.53
N ILE A 291 11.68 -10.80 11.30
CA ILE A 291 12.42 -9.89 10.43
C ILE A 291 12.55 -8.51 11.08
N LEU A 292 11.44 -7.96 11.58
CA LEU A 292 11.41 -6.61 12.17
C LEU A 292 12.32 -6.46 13.39
N LYS A 293 12.42 -7.48 14.25
CA LYS A 293 13.30 -7.42 15.42
C LYS A 293 14.78 -7.22 15.06
N ASP A 294 15.18 -7.69 13.87
CA ASP A 294 16.57 -7.74 13.42
C ASP A 294 16.90 -6.69 12.34
N ILE A 295 15.90 -5.95 11.82
CA ILE A 295 16.06 -5.08 10.64
C ILE A 295 16.66 -3.71 10.94
N GLY A 296 16.57 -3.24 12.20
CA GLY A 296 16.93 -1.88 12.61
C GLY A 296 15.70 -1.03 12.94
N ALA A 297 15.80 0.29 12.76
CA ALA A 297 14.71 1.24 13.00
C ALA A 297 14.21 1.84 11.67
N PRO A 298 13.26 1.19 10.97
CA PRO A 298 12.70 1.74 9.74
C PRO A 298 11.97 3.05 10.00
N SER A 299 11.93 3.91 8.99
CA SER A 299 11.19 5.16 9.06
C SER A 299 9.68 4.93 8.91
N VAL A 300 8.87 5.95 9.24
CA VAL A 300 7.42 5.93 8.96
C VAL A 300 7.14 5.63 7.49
N ILE A 301 7.95 6.20 6.59
CA ILE A 301 7.82 6.02 5.14
C ILE A 301 8.20 4.58 4.73
N GLY A 302 9.23 4.00 5.37
CA GLY A 302 9.57 2.58 5.18
C GLY A 302 8.43 1.66 5.62
N MET A 303 7.76 1.99 6.72
CA MET A 303 6.60 1.24 7.21
C MET A 303 5.36 1.44 6.33
N MET A 304 5.19 2.60 5.69
CA MET A 304 4.15 2.77 4.67
C MET A 304 4.42 1.87 3.44
N ALA A 305 5.68 1.76 2.99
CA ALA A 305 6.03 0.84 1.91
C ALA A 305 5.85 -0.64 2.30
N PHE A 306 6.13 -0.96 3.57
CA PHE A 306 5.86 -2.28 4.14
C PHE A 306 4.37 -2.64 4.10
N ASP A 307 3.49 -1.71 4.49
CA ASP A 307 2.04 -1.92 4.40
C ASP A 307 1.61 -2.13 2.94
N GLU A 308 2.15 -1.35 2.00
CA GLU A 308 1.87 -1.55 0.57
C GLU A 308 2.34 -2.91 0.04
N ILE A 309 3.49 -3.43 0.50
CA ILE A 309 3.96 -4.77 0.13
C ILE A 309 2.98 -5.84 0.62
N LEU A 310 2.46 -5.70 1.83
CA LEU A 310 1.55 -6.67 2.44
C LEU A 310 0.08 -6.49 2.00
N ALA A 311 -0.24 -5.41 1.27
CA ALA A 311 -1.54 -5.22 0.64
C ALA A 311 -1.74 -6.09 -0.63
N CYS A 312 -0.91 -7.11 -0.85
CA CYS A 312 -1.02 -8.04 -1.97
C CYS A 312 -1.96 -9.24 -1.73
N PHE A 313 -2.61 -9.30 -0.56
CA PHE A 313 -3.51 -10.39 -0.17
C PHE A 313 -4.99 -10.04 -0.34
N LYS A 314 -5.78 -11.02 -0.77
CA LYS A 314 -7.23 -10.91 -1.04
C LYS A 314 -8.07 -10.60 0.20
N GLU A 315 -7.60 -11.04 1.36
CA GLU A 315 -8.26 -10.82 2.65
C GLU A 315 -8.11 -9.38 3.14
N GLN A 316 -7.33 -8.53 2.45
CA GLN A 316 -7.13 -7.11 2.74
C GLN A 316 -6.71 -6.87 4.21
N VAL A 317 -5.84 -7.73 4.73
CA VAL A 317 -5.34 -7.64 6.12
C VAL A 317 -4.38 -6.48 6.35
N SER A 318 -3.73 -5.97 5.29
CA SER A 318 -2.81 -4.85 5.41
C SER A 318 -3.53 -3.52 5.17
N PRO A 319 -3.18 -2.44 5.89
CA PRO A 319 -3.73 -1.10 5.69
C PRO A 319 -3.17 -0.37 4.45
N GLY A 320 -2.35 -1.03 3.61
CA GLY A 320 -1.87 -0.45 2.36
C GLY A 320 -3.01 -0.16 1.37
N PHE A 321 -2.93 0.97 0.67
CA PHE A 321 -4.03 1.49 -0.16
C PHE A 321 -4.24 0.67 -1.43
N SER A 322 -3.16 0.25 -2.10
CA SER A 322 -3.26 -0.23 -3.49
C SER A 322 -3.90 -1.61 -3.67
N GLY A 323 -4.08 -2.38 -2.58
CA GLY A 323 -4.87 -3.61 -2.56
C GLY A 323 -6.36 -3.39 -2.30
N GLY A 324 -6.76 -2.17 -1.96
CA GLY A 324 -8.12 -1.81 -1.57
C GLY A 324 -8.98 -1.21 -2.69
N PRO A 325 -10.24 -0.86 -2.35
CA PRO A 325 -11.19 -0.28 -3.30
C PRO A 325 -10.85 1.18 -3.66
N VAL A 326 -10.22 1.91 -2.75
CA VAL A 326 -9.82 3.31 -2.93
C VAL A 326 -8.51 3.40 -3.70
N ASN A 327 -8.42 4.30 -4.67
CA ASN A 327 -7.21 4.60 -5.40
C ASN A 327 -6.40 5.67 -4.67
N GLY A 328 -5.46 5.23 -3.84
CA GLY A 328 -4.56 6.12 -3.11
C GLY A 328 -3.62 6.93 -4.01
N PRO A 329 -2.93 7.94 -3.45
CA PRO A 329 -1.89 8.69 -4.17
C PRO A 329 -0.88 7.75 -4.82
N LEU A 330 -0.23 8.18 -5.90
CA LEU A 330 0.75 7.38 -6.63
C LEU A 330 1.93 6.90 -5.77
N GLY A 331 2.23 7.61 -4.67
CA GLY A 331 3.18 7.19 -3.64
C GLY A 331 2.78 5.95 -2.85
N HIS A 332 1.53 5.51 -2.96
CA HIS A 332 0.91 4.38 -2.26
C HIS A 332 0.48 3.26 -3.22
N GLN A 333 1.14 3.15 -4.38
CA GLN A 333 0.79 2.15 -5.39
C GLN A 333 1.87 1.07 -5.43
N GLY A 334 1.94 0.19 -4.41
CA GLY A 334 3.03 -0.79 -4.25
C GLY A 334 2.64 -2.27 -4.34
N ALA A 335 1.40 -2.63 -3.97
CA ALA A 335 0.97 -4.02 -3.87
C ALA A 335 1.13 -4.79 -5.18
N TYR A 336 0.80 -4.14 -6.30
CA TYR A 336 0.83 -4.78 -7.62
C TYR A 336 2.24 -5.06 -8.15
N ALA A 337 3.29 -4.45 -7.58
CA ALA A 337 4.67 -4.90 -7.83
C ALA A 337 4.91 -6.31 -7.26
N VAL A 338 4.35 -6.60 -6.08
CA VAL A 338 4.40 -7.93 -5.45
C VAL A 338 3.55 -8.93 -6.24
N VAL A 339 2.33 -8.54 -6.62
CA VAL A 339 1.44 -9.39 -7.44
C VAL A 339 2.10 -9.76 -8.77
N GLY A 340 2.67 -8.78 -9.46
CA GLY A 340 3.41 -9.01 -10.70
C GLY A 340 4.65 -9.90 -10.51
N MET A 341 5.41 -9.69 -9.43
CA MET A 341 6.54 -10.56 -9.07
C MET A 341 6.08 -12.01 -8.85
N LYS A 342 5.03 -12.22 -8.06
CA LYS A 342 4.50 -13.57 -7.77
C LYS A 342 3.98 -14.26 -9.02
N ALA A 343 3.26 -13.55 -9.89
CA ALA A 343 2.75 -14.11 -11.14
C ALA A 343 3.89 -14.54 -12.10
N LEU A 344 4.97 -13.75 -12.18
CA LEU A 344 6.12 -14.07 -13.05
C LEU A 344 7.00 -15.21 -12.52
N LEU A 345 6.89 -15.56 -11.24
CA LEU A 345 7.67 -16.65 -10.61
C LEU A 345 6.93 -18.00 -10.61
N GLN A 346 5.76 -18.11 -11.25
CA GLN A 346 5.08 -19.39 -11.42
C GLN A 346 5.81 -20.28 -12.45
N GLU A 347 5.71 -21.60 -12.33
CA GLU A 347 6.41 -22.55 -13.21
C GLU A 347 5.88 -22.51 -14.66
N GLU A 348 4.61 -22.14 -14.86
CA GLU A 348 3.96 -22.00 -16.17
C GLU A 348 3.34 -20.60 -16.32
N VAL A 349 4.05 -19.69 -16.99
CA VAL A 349 3.65 -18.28 -17.14
C VAL A 349 2.99 -18.05 -18.50
N ASN A 350 1.66 -17.85 -18.51
CA ASN A 350 0.98 -17.27 -19.66
C ASN A 350 0.86 -15.74 -19.48
N MET A 351 1.68 -15.00 -20.22
CA MET A 351 1.75 -13.54 -20.11
C MET A 351 0.43 -12.83 -20.41
N ASP A 352 -0.41 -13.35 -21.32
CA ASP A 352 -1.66 -12.68 -21.67
C ASP A 352 -2.76 -12.95 -20.65
N GLU A 353 -2.78 -14.15 -20.05
CA GLU A 353 -3.67 -14.46 -18.93
C GLU A 353 -3.32 -13.65 -17.68
N ILE A 354 -2.02 -13.50 -17.36
CA ILE A 354 -1.59 -12.70 -16.20
C ILE A 354 -1.95 -11.23 -16.38
N LYS A 355 -1.70 -10.64 -17.55
CA LYS A 355 -2.10 -9.24 -17.83
C LYS A 355 -3.60 -9.03 -17.61
N LYS A 356 -4.41 -9.95 -18.14
CA LYS A 356 -5.87 -9.91 -17.99
C LYS A 356 -6.28 -10.04 -16.52
N ALA A 357 -5.73 -11.01 -15.80
CA ALA A 357 -6.04 -11.26 -14.40
C ALA A 357 -5.66 -10.08 -13.50
N ILE A 358 -4.52 -9.43 -13.74
CA ILE A 358 -4.10 -8.21 -13.02
C ILE A 358 -5.13 -7.08 -13.20
N CYS A 359 -5.58 -6.85 -14.43
CA CYS A 359 -6.57 -5.81 -14.70
C CYS A 359 -7.95 -6.14 -14.11
N GLU A 360 -8.39 -7.39 -14.23
CA GLU A 360 -9.66 -7.85 -13.66
C GLU A 360 -9.66 -7.75 -12.14
N GLU A 361 -8.57 -8.17 -11.48
CA GLU A 361 -8.40 -8.00 -10.04
C GLU A 361 -8.50 -6.51 -9.70
N ARG A 362 -7.62 -5.66 -10.24
CA ARG A 362 -7.54 -4.25 -9.82
C ARG A 362 -8.85 -3.50 -9.96
N THR A 363 -9.62 -3.83 -11.00
CA THR A 363 -10.88 -3.14 -11.32
C THR A 363 -12.07 -3.65 -10.52
N ALA A 364 -12.09 -4.92 -10.10
CA ALA A 364 -13.27 -5.52 -9.46
C ALA A 364 -13.69 -4.86 -8.13
N PRO A 365 -12.77 -4.51 -7.20
CA PRO A 365 -13.12 -3.80 -5.98
C PRO A 365 -13.04 -2.28 -6.12
N SER A 366 -12.53 -1.74 -7.23
CA SER A 366 -12.19 -0.30 -7.32
C SER A 366 -13.42 0.62 -7.46
N LEU A 367 -13.36 1.76 -6.78
CA LEU A 367 -14.38 2.81 -6.84
C LEU A 367 -14.25 3.70 -8.09
N ASP A 368 -13.05 3.82 -8.66
CA ASP A 368 -12.80 4.36 -10.01
C ASP A 368 -11.88 3.40 -10.79
N PRO A 369 -12.44 2.36 -11.42
CA PRO A 369 -11.67 1.32 -12.10
C PRO A 369 -10.76 1.84 -13.23
N GLU A 370 -11.19 2.89 -13.94
CA GLU A 370 -10.37 3.49 -14.99
C GLU A 370 -9.16 4.21 -14.39
N SER A 371 -9.38 4.99 -13.33
CA SER A 371 -8.32 5.69 -12.62
C SER A 371 -7.32 4.73 -11.99
N ALA A 372 -7.79 3.63 -11.40
CA ALA A 372 -6.96 2.58 -10.84
C ALA A 372 -5.94 2.01 -11.85
N LEU A 373 -6.38 1.69 -13.07
CA LEU A 373 -5.48 1.17 -14.13
C LEU A 373 -4.56 2.26 -14.69
N VAL A 374 -5.03 3.50 -14.83
CA VAL A 374 -4.20 4.64 -15.26
C VAL A 374 -3.09 4.91 -14.24
N CYS A 375 -3.41 4.93 -12.95
CA CYS A 375 -2.46 5.15 -11.87
C CYS A 375 -1.42 4.04 -11.79
N MET A 376 -1.85 2.77 -11.90
CA MET A 376 -0.94 1.63 -11.97
C MET A 376 0.03 1.73 -13.16
N ASN A 377 -0.45 2.11 -14.35
CA ASN A 377 0.43 2.33 -15.50
C ASN A 377 1.44 3.46 -15.22
N THR A 378 0.95 4.57 -14.66
CA THR A 378 1.72 5.79 -14.44
C THR A 378 2.87 5.53 -13.46
N ILE A 379 2.60 4.88 -12.33
CA ILE A 379 3.63 4.54 -11.36
C ILE A 379 4.60 3.47 -11.89
N ALA A 380 4.11 2.46 -12.62
CA ALA A 380 4.96 1.41 -13.19
C ALA A 380 5.95 2.00 -14.22
N ARG A 381 5.51 2.96 -15.04
CA ARG A 381 6.42 3.69 -15.94
C ARG A 381 7.43 4.52 -15.19
N LYS A 382 7.02 5.17 -14.10
CA LYS A 382 7.97 5.96 -13.30
C LYS A 382 9.02 5.08 -12.63
N ALA A 383 8.61 3.92 -12.13
CA ALA A 383 9.55 2.91 -11.63
C ALA A 383 10.49 2.39 -12.72
N ASP A 384 9.98 2.20 -13.95
CA ASP A 384 10.78 1.71 -15.09
C ASP A 384 11.91 2.67 -15.48
N GLU A 385 11.72 3.99 -15.31
CA GLU A 385 12.79 4.99 -15.51
C GLU A 385 13.96 4.83 -14.51
N LEU A 386 13.69 4.34 -13.30
CA LEU A 386 14.71 4.14 -12.27
C LEU A 386 15.39 2.78 -12.38
N ARG A 387 14.59 1.73 -12.51
CA ARG A 387 15.05 0.36 -12.67
C ARG A 387 14.04 -0.40 -13.49
N ASN A 388 14.26 -0.45 -14.80
CA ASN A 388 13.47 -1.31 -15.67
C ASN A 388 13.66 -2.80 -15.31
N GLY A 389 12.66 -3.60 -15.66
CA GLY A 389 12.70 -5.04 -15.44
C GLY A 389 11.38 -5.74 -15.75
N PRO A 390 11.29 -7.05 -15.46
CA PRO A 390 10.15 -7.88 -15.84
C PRO A 390 8.81 -7.41 -15.25
N VAL A 391 8.79 -6.97 -13.99
CA VAL A 391 7.57 -6.58 -13.27
C VAL A 391 7.02 -5.27 -13.81
N THR A 392 7.85 -4.23 -13.97
CA THR A 392 7.41 -2.96 -14.54
C THR A 392 6.92 -3.13 -15.98
N LYS A 393 7.64 -3.91 -16.80
CA LYS A 393 7.21 -4.24 -18.18
C LYS A 393 5.86 -4.95 -18.23
N LEU A 394 5.62 -5.91 -17.34
CA LEU A 394 4.34 -6.60 -17.24
C LEU A 394 3.19 -5.62 -16.91
N LEU A 395 3.35 -4.82 -15.85
CA LEU A 395 2.31 -3.92 -15.39
C LEU A 395 2.00 -2.82 -16.41
N ILE A 396 3.03 -2.27 -17.07
CA ILE A 396 2.86 -1.33 -18.18
C ILE A 396 2.07 -1.98 -19.31
N ALA A 397 2.47 -3.17 -19.75
CA ALA A 397 1.81 -3.86 -20.86
C ALA A 397 0.35 -4.24 -20.54
N ALA A 398 0.07 -4.65 -19.29
CA ALA A 398 -1.28 -5.00 -18.84
C ALA A 398 -2.23 -3.79 -18.90
N THR A 399 -1.75 -2.63 -18.47
CA THR A 399 -2.57 -1.43 -18.24
C THR A 399 -2.54 -0.42 -19.39
N GLU A 400 -1.63 -0.59 -20.35
CA GLU A 400 -1.51 0.30 -21.50
C GLU A 400 -2.83 0.48 -22.27
N PRO A 401 -3.59 -0.59 -22.60
CA PRO A 401 -4.84 -0.44 -23.35
C PRO A 401 -5.86 0.44 -22.61
N ALA A 402 -5.97 0.28 -21.28
CA ALA A 402 -6.88 1.08 -20.46
C ALA A 402 -6.47 2.56 -20.44
N ARG A 403 -5.18 2.83 -20.26
CA ARG A 403 -4.65 4.21 -20.30
C ARG A 403 -4.88 4.85 -21.67
N THR A 404 -4.54 4.17 -22.76
CA THR A 404 -4.74 4.67 -24.12
C THR A 404 -6.20 4.98 -24.39
N LEU A 405 -7.12 4.09 -23.97
CA LEU A 405 -8.56 4.28 -24.14
C LEU A 405 -9.09 5.46 -23.30
N ALA A 406 -8.64 5.62 -22.06
CA ALA A 406 -9.03 6.71 -21.18
C ALA A 406 -8.66 8.08 -21.78
N ILE A 407 -7.46 8.19 -22.36
CA ILE A 407 -7.00 9.40 -23.06
C ILE A 407 -7.81 9.61 -24.35
N TYR A 408 -7.95 8.57 -25.18
CA TYR A 408 -8.67 8.65 -26.45
C TYR A 408 -10.12 9.11 -26.25
N LYS A 409 -10.86 8.49 -25.31
CA LYS A 409 -12.27 8.82 -25.04
C LYS A 409 -12.44 10.30 -24.68
N ARG A 410 -11.57 10.83 -23.82
CA ARG A 410 -11.60 12.24 -23.41
C ARG A 410 -11.25 13.16 -24.57
N ALA A 411 -10.20 12.87 -25.34
CA ALA A 411 -9.81 13.69 -26.48
C ALA A 411 -10.92 13.72 -27.55
N ASN A 412 -11.50 12.55 -27.84
CA ASN A 412 -12.59 12.40 -28.78
C ASN A 412 -13.85 13.17 -28.33
N PHE A 413 -14.23 13.00 -27.06
CA PHE A 413 -15.34 13.74 -26.45
C PHE A 413 -15.11 15.26 -26.51
N THR A 414 -13.94 15.74 -26.07
CA THR A 414 -13.62 17.18 -26.11
C THR A 414 -13.69 17.74 -27.52
N TYR A 415 -13.16 17.02 -28.53
CA TYR A 415 -13.23 17.45 -29.92
C TYR A 415 -14.68 17.71 -30.37
N ASP A 416 -15.56 16.74 -30.12
CA ASP A 416 -16.97 16.81 -30.50
C ASP A 416 -17.69 17.95 -29.76
N GLN A 417 -17.42 18.12 -28.46
CA GLN A 417 -18.07 19.17 -27.65
C GLN A 417 -17.61 20.58 -28.03
N ILE A 418 -16.34 20.77 -28.38
CA ILE A 418 -15.85 22.08 -28.87
C ILE A 418 -16.50 22.41 -30.21
N LYS A 419 -16.61 21.45 -31.14
CA LYS A 419 -17.33 21.67 -32.41
C LYS A 419 -18.83 21.95 -32.20
N ALA A 420 -19.42 21.41 -31.13
CA ALA A 420 -20.79 21.71 -30.71
C ALA A 420 -20.93 23.07 -29.98
N GLY A 421 -19.84 23.81 -29.77
CA GLY A 421 -19.85 25.14 -29.18
C GLY A 421 -19.80 25.18 -27.65
N LYS A 422 -19.53 24.06 -26.97
CA LYS A 422 -19.34 24.06 -25.52
C LYS A 422 -18.02 24.72 -25.11
N THR A 423 -18.06 25.37 -23.96
CA THR A 423 -16.90 25.98 -23.28
C THR A 423 -16.03 24.92 -22.61
N MET A 424 -14.78 25.29 -22.26
CA MET A 424 -13.90 24.40 -21.51
C MET A 424 -14.48 24.07 -20.13
N THR A 425 -15.13 25.07 -19.49
CA THR A 425 -15.83 24.89 -18.22
C THR A 425 -16.89 23.79 -18.29
N GLU A 426 -17.77 23.83 -19.29
CA GLU A 426 -18.83 22.82 -19.46
C GLU A 426 -18.25 21.42 -19.71
N ILE A 427 -17.24 21.31 -20.56
CA ILE A 427 -16.59 20.05 -20.92
C ILE A 427 -15.96 19.39 -19.69
N VAL A 428 -15.16 20.14 -18.93
CA VAL A 428 -14.45 19.61 -17.76
C VAL A 428 -15.44 19.27 -16.64
N THR A 429 -16.46 20.10 -16.43
CA THR A 429 -17.52 19.83 -15.44
C THR A 429 -18.27 18.54 -15.78
N GLU A 430 -18.57 18.29 -17.05
CA GLU A 430 -19.24 17.05 -17.50
C GLU A 430 -18.37 15.81 -17.26
N LEU A 431 -17.05 15.91 -17.45
CA LEU A 431 -16.12 14.83 -17.15
C LEU A 431 -16.01 14.54 -15.64
N ASP A 432 -15.98 15.57 -14.79
CA ASP A 432 -15.96 15.39 -13.33
C ASP A 432 -17.30 14.85 -12.80
N ASN A 433 -18.43 15.25 -13.39
CA ASN A 433 -19.74 14.65 -13.10
C ASN A 433 -19.77 13.16 -13.47
N GLY A 434 -19.15 12.78 -14.59
CA GLY A 434 -18.98 11.38 -14.98
C GLY A 434 -18.14 10.57 -13.99
N ARG A 435 -17.03 11.15 -13.50
CA ARG A 435 -16.21 10.55 -12.43
C ARG A 435 -17.01 10.39 -11.14
N LEU A 436 -17.69 11.43 -10.68
CA LEU A 436 -18.55 11.37 -9.50
C LEU A 436 -19.57 10.22 -9.61
N LYS A 437 -20.28 10.16 -10.74
CA LYS A 437 -21.27 9.11 -10.99
C LYS A 437 -20.65 7.72 -10.94
N THR A 438 -19.46 7.55 -11.50
CA THR A 438 -18.73 6.27 -11.47
C THR A 438 -18.45 5.85 -10.03
N VAL A 439 -17.93 6.77 -9.19
CA VAL A 439 -17.65 6.49 -7.78
C VAL A 439 -18.92 6.17 -7.01
N GLU A 440 -20.02 6.90 -7.23
CA GLU A 440 -21.32 6.63 -6.61
C GLU A 440 -21.84 5.22 -6.98
N ASP A 441 -21.82 4.88 -8.27
CA ASP A 441 -22.33 3.61 -8.80
C ASP A 441 -21.46 2.43 -8.32
N CYS A 442 -20.14 2.56 -8.37
CA CYS A 442 -19.20 1.53 -7.92
C CYS A 442 -19.25 1.33 -6.39
N THR A 443 -19.33 2.41 -5.61
CA THR A 443 -19.48 2.32 -4.14
C THR A 443 -20.79 1.61 -3.78
N SER A 444 -21.89 2.01 -4.43
CA SER A 444 -23.21 1.39 -4.23
C SER A 444 -23.17 -0.11 -4.54
N ALA A 445 -22.53 -0.50 -5.65
CA ALA A 445 -22.40 -1.90 -6.04
C ALA A 445 -21.51 -2.70 -5.08
N LEU A 446 -20.39 -2.15 -4.64
CA LEU A 446 -19.47 -2.81 -3.71
C LEU A 446 -20.17 -3.10 -2.37
N PHE A 447 -20.75 -2.07 -1.74
CA PHE A 447 -21.41 -2.23 -0.45
C PHE A 447 -22.71 -3.03 -0.54
N THR A 448 -23.41 -3.02 -1.70
CA THR A 448 -24.53 -3.95 -1.93
C THR A 448 -24.09 -5.40 -1.81
N ARG A 449 -22.95 -5.76 -2.42
CA ARG A 449 -22.40 -7.13 -2.33
C ARG A 449 -21.93 -7.45 -0.91
N MET A 450 -21.21 -6.53 -0.27
CA MET A 450 -20.63 -6.76 1.07
C MET A 450 -21.71 -6.89 2.16
N MET A 451 -22.78 -6.09 2.07
CA MET A 451 -23.82 -6.06 3.09
C MET A 451 -24.97 -7.03 2.82
N GLY A 452 -25.08 -7.59 1.61
CA GLY A 452 -26.22 -8.40 1.20
C GLY A 452 -27.55 -7.62 1.16
N LYS A 453 -27.47 -6.29 1.03
CA LYS A 453 -28.60 -5.34 1.04
C LYS A 453 -28.52 -4.44 -0.18
N LYS A 454 -29.64 -3.88 -0.64
CA LYS A 454 -29.59 -2.90 -1.73
C LYS A 454 -29.07 -1.58 -1.19
N VAL A 455 -27.83 -1.23 -1.54
CA VAL A 455 -27.18 0.02 -1.13
C VAL A 455 -27.17 1.00 -2.30
N THR A 456 -27.55 2.26 -2.04
CA THR A 456 -27.32 3.38 -2.95
C THR A 456 -26.66 4.53 -2.22
N LEU A 457 -25.67 5.16 -2.84
CA LEU A 457 -24.98 6.33 -2.33
C LEU A 457 -25.13 7.50 -3.32
N LYS A 458 -25.35 8.69 -2.78
CA LYS A 458 -25.35 9.96 -3.52
C LYS A 458 -24.50 10.98 -2.78
N VAL A 459 -23.60 11.66 -3.50
CA VAL A 459 -22.85 12.80 -2.98
C VAL A 459 -23.41 14.08 -3.61
N ASN A 460 -23.69 15.07 -2.78
CA ASN A 460 -24.26 16.35 -3.18
C ASN A 460 -23.42 17.51 -2.63
N ASN A 461 -23.61 18.71 -3.19
CA ASN A 461 -23.04 19.97 -2.70
C ASN A 461 -21.52 19.93 -2.48
N ILE A 462 -20.76 19.32 -3.38
CA ILE A 462 -19.30 19.23 -3.25
C ILE A 462 -18.66 20.62 -3.46
N HIS A 463 -17.92 21.12 -2.48
CA HIS A 463 -17.11 22.31 -2.63
C HIS A 463 -15.97 22.39 -1.61
N SER A 464 -15.10 23.39 -1.80
CA SER A 464 -13.96 23.69 -0.92
C SER A 464 -14.36 24.61 0.25
N ALA A 465 -13.43 24.79 1.20
CA ALA A 465 -13.56 25.72 2.33
C ALA A 465 -14.80 25.51 3.22
N ALA A 466 -15.03 24.27 3.67
CA ALA A 466 -16.07 23.95 4.64
C ALA A 466 -15.97 24.76 5.95
N ARG A 467 -14.75 25.01 6.43
CA ARG A 467 -14.43 25.66 7.73
C ARG A 467 -13.38 26.77 7.61
N ARG A 468 -12.48 26.68 6.64
CA ARG A 468 -11.23 27.46 6.55
C ARG A 468 -11.32 28.54 5.48
N THR A 469 -10.80 29.72 5.79
CA THR A 469 -10.91 30.90 4.92
C THR A 469 -9.65 31.22 4.10
N VAL A 470 -8.56 30.47 4.30
CA VAL A 470 -7.28 30.67 3.62
C VAL A 470 -7.36 30.36 2.13
N LYS A 471 -6.54 31.04 1.32
CA LYS A 471 -6.57 30.95 -0.16
C LYS A 471 -6.45 29.51 -0.68
N LEU A 472 -5.57 28.71 -0.07
CA LEU A 472 -5.36 27.32 -0.47
C LEU A 472 -6.63 26.47 -0.27
N ALA A 473 -7.25 26.55 0.90
CA ALA A 473 -8.46 25.80 1.25
C ALA A 473 -9.70 26.27 0.49
N LYS A 474 -9.76 27.54 0.07
CA LYS A 474 -10.81 28.05 -0.84
C LYS A 474 -10.63 27.57 -2.28
N LYS A 475 -9.40 27.32 -2.71
CA LYS A 475 -9.14 26.93 -4.11
C LYS A 475 -9.25 25.42 -4.31
N TYR A 476 -8.76 24.61 -3.38
CA TYR A 476 -8.65 23.17 -3.56
C TYR A 476 -9.41 22.44 -2.46
N TRP A 477 -10.38 21.63 -2.86
CA TRP A 477 -11.38 21.10 -1.95
C TRP A 477 -10.83 20.04 -0.98
N SER A 478 -9.82 19.25 -1.37
CA SER A 478 -9.27 18.20 -0.51
C SER A 478 -8.60 18.72 0.77
N PHE A 479 -8.25 20.01 0.87
CA PHE A 479 -7.68 20.56 2.12
C PHE A 479 -8.73 20.91 3.18
N ASP A 480 -9.99 21.11 2.77
CA ASP A 480 -11.08 21.45 3.69
C ASP A 480 -12.44 21.20 3.01
N ALA A 481 -12.70 19.92 2.77
CA ALA A 481 -13.80 19.46 1.93
C ALA A 481 -15.17 19.68 2.59
N TYR A 482 -16.11 20.17 1.79
CA TYR A 482 -17.53 20.10 2.07
C TYR A 482 -18.18 19.12 1.08
N ALA A 483 -19.03 18.24 1.60
CA ALA A 483 -19.92 17.40 0.82
C ALA A 483 -21.06 16.93 1.71
N ASP A 484 -22.24 16.76 1.10
CA ASP A 484 -23.37 16.07 1.71
C ASP A 484 -23.43 14.66 1.14
N VAL A 485 -23.68 13.67 1.99
CA VAL A 485 -23.75 12.27 1.57
C VAL A 485 -25.08 11.68 1.99
N VAL A 486 -25.81 11.10 1.03
CA VAL A 486 -27.02 10.34 1.29
C VAL A 486 -26.74 8.87 1.03
N VAL A 487 -26.93 8.03 2.02
CA VAL A 487 -26.83 6.57 1.90
C VAL A 487 -28.19 5.95 2.17
N THR A 488 -28.61 5.04 1.31
CA THR A 488 -29.80 4.21 1.53
C THR A 488 -29.38 2.74 1.53
N ALA A 489 -29.81 1.98 2.52
CA ALA A 489 -29.65 0.53 2.59
C ALA A 489 -31.03 -0.10 2.83
N ASP A 490 -31.58 -0.74 1.81
CA ASP A 490 -32.99 -1.15 1.72
C ASP A 490 -33.93 0.03 2.02
N ASP A 491 -34.65 0.00 3.15
CA ASP A 491 -35.59 1.05 3.57
C ASP A 491 -34.95 2.10 4.51
N GLN A 492 -33.72 1.88 4.96
CA GLN A 492 -33.03 2.79 5.89
C GLN A 492 -32.28 3.88 5.11
N VAL A 493 -32.54 5.15 5.44
CA VAL A 493 -31.91 6.31 4.80
C VAL A 493 -31.12 7.11 5.84
N ALA A 494 -29.89 7.47 5.50
CA ALA A 494 -29.05 8.41 6.23
C ALA A 494 -28.74 9.62 5.33
N ASP A 495 -29.29 10.79 5.68
CA ASP A 495 -28.99 12.08 5.03
C ASP A 495 -27.96 12.84 5.89
N MET A 496 -26.69 12.81 5.47
CA MET A 496 -25.54 13.29 6.22
C MET A 496 -25.01 14.59 5.62
N LYS A 497 -25.55 15.73 6.06
CA LYS A 497 -25.13 17.06 5.61
C LYS A 497 -23.82 17.49 6.28
N GLY A 498 -22.90 18.08 5.51
CA GLY A 498 -21.58 18.44 6.00
C GLY A 498 -20.77 17.23 6.48
N PHE A 499 -20.81 16.15 5.72
CA PHE A 499 -20.31 14.83 6.09
C PHE A 499 -18.90 14.84 6.72
N VAL A 500 -17.95 15.50 6.06
CA VAL A 500 -16.52 15.49 6.46
C VAL A 500 -16.25 16.28 7.75
N HIS A 501 -16.88 17.45 7.89
CA HIS A 501 -16.48 18.44 8.90
C HIS A 501 -17.42 18.50 10.11
N ASP A 502 -18.61 17.90 10.01
CA ASP A 502 -19.62 17.88 11.06
C ASP A 502 -20.01 16.45 11.45
N VAL A 503 -20.54 15.64 10.51
CA VAL A 503 -21.08 14.30 10.80
C VAL A 503 -20.01 13.32 11.29
N ILE A 504 -18.89 13.17 10.57
CA ILE A 504 -17.81 12.26 11.00
C ILE A 504 -17.32 12.62 12.41
N PRO A 505 -16.95 13.88 12.72
CA PRO A 505 -16.59 14.27 14.08
C PRO A 505 -17.66 14.01 15.13
N ALA A 506 -18.93 14.27 14.83
CA ALA A 506 -20.05 14.04 15.74
C ALA A 506 -20.20 12.54 16.05
N VAL A 507 -20.17 11.68 15.03
CA VAL A 507 -20.22 10.22 15.19
C VAL A 507 -19.07 9.71 16.05
N CYS A 508 -17.85 10.19 15.83
CA CYS A 508 -16.70 9.81 16.64
C CYS A 508 -16.79 10.27 18.11
N LYS A 509 -17.62 11.29 18.41
CA LYS A 509 -17.90 11.74 19.79
C LYS A 509 -19.07 10.99 20.45
N GLY A 510 -19.68 10.03 19.75
CA GLY A 510 -20.88 9.33 20.23
C GLY A 510 -22.18 10.11 19.98
N GLU A 511 -22.13 11.20 19.20
CA GLU A 511 -23.29 11.96 18.74
C GLU A 511 -23.79 11.37 17.40
N CYS A 512 -24.98 11.72 16.92
CA CYS A 512 -25.51 11.31 15.60
C CYS A 512 -25.42 9.79 15.29
N GLN A 513 -25.65 8.94 16.30
CA GLN A 513 -25.49 7.48 16.15
C GLN A 513 -26.55 6.83 15.26
N ASP A 514 -27.64 7.54 14.97
CA ASP A 514 -28.68 7.14 14.02
C ASP A 514 -28.16 7.01 12.57
N VAL A 515 -27.08 7.74 12.22
CA VAL A 515 -26.43 7.68 10.90
C VAL A 515 -25.06 7.01 10.91
N ALA A 516 -24.53 6.61 12.08
CA ALA A 516 -23.18 6.06 12.22
C ALA A 516 -22.91 4.84 11.32
N TRP A 517 -23.93 4.01 11.08
CA TRP A 517 -23.85 2.83 10.20
C TRP A 517 -23.51 3.18 8.74
N ALA A 518 -23.89 4.37 8.28
CA ALA A 518 -23.69 4.83 6.91
C ALA A 518 -22.33 5.52 6.69
N VAL A 519 -21.67 5.95 7.78
CA VAL A 519 -20.41 6.68 7.72
C VAL A 519 -19.32 5.90 6.98
N PRO A 520 -19.07 4.60 7.23
CA PRO A 520 -18.04 3.86 6.48
C PRO A 520 -18.27 3.83 4.96
N ILE A 521 -19.54 3.79 4.52
CA ILE A 521 -19.92 3.78 3.10
C ILE A 521 -19.63 5.15 2.47
N GLY A 522 -20.05 6.23 3.13
CA GLY A 522 -19.77 7.60 2.69
C GLY A 522 -18.28 7.94 2.70
N ALA A 523 -17.54 7.44 3.69
CA ALA A 523 -16.11 7.68 3.85
C ALA A 523 -15.31 7.10 2.68
N ALA A 524 -15.61 5.85 2.27
CA ALA A 524 -14.93 5.23 1.14
C ALA A 524 -15.09 6.04 -0.17
N ALA A 525 -16.31 6.50 -0.46
CA ALA A 525 -16.57 7.31 -1.66
C ALA A 525 -15.85 8.68 -1.60
N LEU A 526 -15.87 9.36 -0.44
CA LEU A 526 -15.21 10.66 -0.33
C LEU A 526 -13.68 10.54 -0.31
N ASP A 527 -13.13 9.46 0.23
CA ASP A 527 -11.69 9.20 0.18
C ASP A 527 -11.23 9.09 -1.27
N GLU A 528 -11.90 8.27 -2.10
CA GLU A 528 -11.64 8.17 -3.55
C GLU A 528 -11.69 9.54 -4.24
N LEU A 529 -12.74 10.32 -4.00
CA LEU A 529 -12.91 11.62 -4.64
C LEU A 529 -11.83 12.61 -4.21
N THR A 530 -11.51 12.69 -2.91
CA THR A 530 -10.52 13.63 -2.38
C THR A 530 -9.09 13.32 -2.84
N LEU A 531 -8.82 12.05 -3.17
CA LEU A 531 -7.53 11.55 -3.67
C LEU A 531 -7.44 11.53 -5.21
N ALA A 532 -8.49 11.96 -5.92
CA ALA A 532 -8.57 11.94 -7.39
C ALA A 532 -7.48 12.78 -8.10
N GLY A 533 -6.75 13.64 -7.37
CA GLY A 533 -5.57 14.36 -7.86
C GLY A 533 -4.44 13.45 -8.35
N CYS A 534 -4.45 12.16 -7.99
CA CYS A 534 -3.54 11.16 -8.54
C CYS A 534 -3.72 10.97 -10.06
N ASN A 535 -4.86 11.35 -10.63
CA ASN A 535 -5.20 11.25 -12.05
C ASN A 535 -5.98 12.49 -12.54
N ILE A 536 -5.28 13.36 -13.28
CA ILE A 536 -5.81 14.64 -13.77
C ILE A 536 -6.19 14.63 -15.26
N LEU A 537 -6.48 13.45 -15.84
CA LEU A 537 -6.86 13.32 -17.25
C LEU A 537 -8.05 14.20 -17.65
N ASN A 538 -9.00 14.43 -16.73
CA ASN A 538 -10.16 15.30 -16.95
C ASN A 538 -9.80 16.79 -17.17
N VAL A 539 -8.55 17.19 -16.90
CA VAL A 539 -8.05 18.56 -17.12
C VAL A 539 -7.10 18.59 -18.30
N VAL A 540 -6.07 17.74 -18.29
CA VAL A 540 -4.97 17.84 -19.26
C VAL A 540 -5.39 17.42 -20.66
N ILE A 541 -6.28 16.42 -20.80
CA ILE A 541 -6.71 15.95 -22.12
C ILE A 541 -7.63 16.96 -22.82
N PRO A 542 -8.63 17.56 -22.14
CA PRO A 542 -9.41 18.62 -22.77
C PRO A 542 -8.57 19.80 -23.22
N VAL A 543 -7.62 20.26 -22.40
CA VAL A 543 -6.73 21.38 -22.73
C VAL A 543 -5.84 21.03 -23.93
N ALA A 544 -5.26 19.83 -23.97
CA ALA A 544 -4.47 19.35 -25.10
C ALA A 544 -5.27 19.40 -26.42
N THR A 545 -6.50 18.87 -26.36
CA THR A 545 -7.40 18.78 -27.52
C THR A 545 -7.81 20.17 -28.01
N ALA A 546 -8.27 21.04 -27.11
CA ALA A 546 -8.67 22.40 -27.43
C ALA A 546 -7.51 23.23 -28.02
N SER A 547 -6.31 23.06 -27.47
CA SER A 547 -5.10 23.72 -27.94
C SER A 547 -4.75 23.27 -29.36
N ALA A 548 -4.78 21.96 -29.63
CA ALA A 548 -4.56 21.41 -30.96
C ALA A 548 -5.63 21.87 -31.99
N MET A 549 -6.86 22.14 -31.54
CA MET A 549 -7.93 22.74 -32.36
C MET A 549 -7.80 24.25 -32.55
N LYS A 550 -6.84 24.91 -31.88
CA LYS A 550 -6.70 26.37 -31.83
C LYS A 550 -7.97 27.07 -31.31
N ALA A 551 -8.67 26.43 -30.37
CA ALA A 551 -9.92 26.92 -29.81
C ALA A 551 -9.74 28.05 -28.79
N GLY A 552 -8.51 28.32 -28.35
CA GLY A 552 -8.19 29.38 -27.40
C GLY A 552 -6.69 29.47 -27.11
N GLU A 553 -6.31 30.43 -26.29
CA GLU A 553 -4.94 30.58 -25.79
C GLU A 553 -4.67 29.52 -24.70
N VAL A 554 -3.51 28.86 -24.76
CA VAL A 554 -3.22 27.65 -23.97
C VAL A 554 -3.29 27.93 -22.46
N VAL A 555 -2.74 29.04 -21.98
CA VAL A 555 -2.74 29.38 -20.55
C VAL A 555 -4.15 29.68 -20.06
N ALA A 556 -4.94 30.40 -20.85
CA ALA A 556 -6.35 30.67 -20.56
C ALA A 556 -7.18 29.37 -20.49
N LEU A 557 -7.02 28.46 -21.45
CA LEU A 557 -7.69 27.15 -21.45
C LEU A 557 -7.33 26.32 -20.22
N ALA A 558 -6.04 26.29 -19.86
CA ALA A 558 -5.57 25.57 -18.67
C ALA A 558 -6.11 26.16 -17.35
N GLU A 559 -6.20 27.48 -17.25
CA GLU A 559 -6.79 28.16 -16.08
C GLU A 559 -8.29 27.95 -15.98
N GLU A 560 -9.00 27.95 -17.10
CA GLU A 560 -10.43 27.63 -17.13
C GLU A 560 -10.68 26.17 -16.72
N ALA A 561 -9.92 25.23 -17.28
CA ALA A 561 -10.04 23.81 -16.96
C ALA A 561 -9.72 23.50 -15.48
N GLU A 562 -8.66 24.08 -14.92
CA GLU A 562 -8.32 23.89 -13.50
C GLU A 562 -9.42 24.41 -12.57
N ARG A 563 -10.08 25.53 -12.92
CA ARG A 563 -11.18 26.08 -12.12
C ARG A 563 -12.46 25.25 -12.21
N ALA A 564 -12.72 24.62 -13.36
CA ALA A 564 -13.93 23.84 -13.60
C ALA A 564 -13.87 22.42 -12.98
N ALA A 565 -12.67 21.85 -12.83
CA ALA A 565 -12.46 20.51 -12.30
C ALA A 565 -12.58 20.44 -10.76
N TYR A 566 -13.81 20.46 -10.28
CA TYR A 566 -14.13 20.52 -8.85
C TYR A 566 -13.80 19.22 -8.06
N ILE A 567 -13.57 18.09 -8.73
CA ILE A 567 -13.10 16.83 -8.12
C ILE A 567 -11.66 16.56 -8.53
N SER A 568 -11.38 16.56 -9.84
CA SER A 568 -10.08 16.13 -10.39
C SER A 568 -8.92 17.04 -9.98
N VAL A 569 -9.20 18.26 -9.53
CA VAL A 569 -8.20 19.20 -8.97
C VAL A 569 -8.43 19.36 -7.47
N GLY A 570 -8.30 18.27 -6.74
CA GLY A 570 -8.29 18.25 -5.27
C GLY A 570 -7.08 18.94 -4.63
N ILE A 571 -5.97 19.06 -5.37
CA ILE A 571 -4.70 19.64 -4.92
C ILE A 571 -4.05 20.51 -6.02
N PRO A 572 -3.05 21.36 -5.70
CA PRO A 572 -2.43 22.28 -6.66
C PRO A 572 -1.51 21.57 -7.67
N GLY A 573 -1.62 21.94 -8.94
CA GLY A 573 -0.62 21.54 -9.96
C GLY A 573 -1.17 21.44 -11.38
N ALA A 574 -2.47 21.21 -11.54
CA ALA A 574 -3.05 20.82 -12.81
C ALA A 574 -2.86 21.86 -13.92
N LYS A 575 -2.97 23.17 -13.61
CA LYS A 575 -2.75 24.24 -14.59
C LYS A 575 -1.38 24.13 -15.25
N ALA A 576 -0.31 23.90 -14.47
CA ALA A 576 1.04 23.85 -15.00
C ALA A 576 1.21 22.68 -16.00
N HIS A 577 0.73 21.50 -15.63
CA HIS A 577 0.77 20.31 -16.50
C HIS A 577 -0.11 20.50 -17.74
N ALA A 578 -1.32 21.04 -17.59
CA ALA A 578 -2.22 21.32 -18.71
C ALA A 578 -1.63 22.34 -19.70
N THR A 579 -0.96 23.40 -19.21
CA THR A 579 -0.26 24.35 -20.07
C THR A 579 0.87 23.69 -20.87
N GLN A 580 1.70 22.86 -20.21
CA GLN A 580 2.79 22.14 -20.87
C GLN A 580 2.27 21.22 -21.98
N VAL A 581 1.24 20.43 -21.66
CA VAL A 581 0.61 19.52 -22.62
C VAL A 581 -0.06 20.29 -23.77
N GLY A 582 -0.76 21.39 -23.49
CA GLY A 582 -1.40 22.21 -24.52
C GLY A 582 -0.39 22.81 -25.50
N ASN A 583 0.74 23.35 -25.00
CA ASN A 583 1.82 23.86 -25.85
C ASN A 583 2.41 22.75 -26.74
N MET A 584 2.71 21.59 -26.14
CA MET A 584 3.23 20.44 -26.88
C MET A 584 2.25 19.97 -27.97
N ALA A 585 0.94 19.97 -27.69
CA ALA A 585 -0.07 19.60 -28.67
C ALA A 585 -0.09 20.58 -29.86
N VAL A 586 0.08 21.88 -29.61
CA VAL A 586 0.21 22.91 -30.67
C VAL A 586 1.48 22.70 -31.48
N ASP A 587 2.60 22.42 -30.83
CA ASP A 587 3.89 22.17 -31.49
C ASP A 587 3.79 20.94 -32.40
N ILE A 588 3.21 19.83 -31.92
CA ILE A 588 2.96 18.63 -32.73
C ILE A 588 2.05 18.95 -33.93
N MET A 589 1.03 19.78 -33.76
CA MET A 589 0.13 20.17 -34.85
C MET A 589 0.80 21.05 -35.90
N ASN A 590 1.75 21.89 -35.49
CA ASN A 590 2.49 22.81 -36.36
C ASN A 590 3.77 22.18 -36.95
N TYR A 591 4.20 21.02 -36.43
CA TYR A 591 5.31 20.28 -36.99
C TYR A 591 4.91 19.69 -38.34
N THR A 592 5.26 20.40 -39.40
CA THR A 592 5.08 19.98 -40.80
C THR A 592 6.45 19.70 -41.41
N GLU A 593 6.55 18.62 -42.17
CA GLU A 593 7.71 18.33 -43.04
C GLU A 593 7.95 19.43 -44.08
#